data_AF-A0AAE5XII1-F1
#
_entry.id   AF-A0AAE5XII1-F1
#
_cell.length_a   1.000
_cell.length_b   1.000
_cell.length_c   1.000
_cell.angle_alpha   90.00
_cell.angle_beta   90.00
_cell.angle_gamma   90.00
#
_symmetry.space_group_name_H-M   'P 1'
#
loop_
_entity.id
_entity.type
_entity.pdbx_description
1 polymer ?
#
loop_
_entity_poly.entity_id
_entity_poly.type
_entity_poly.pdbx_seq_one_letter_code
_entity_poly.pdbx_strand_id
1 'polypeptide(L)'
;MKPSNRLEIDTLDNEWRDKDSVMLHACFQILKDCVNKERLLDGYTDWESDEKHRNAKAEIEFLYHWWISYSKPAEADFDNYELENEMLVRLINVRWALWT
;
A
#
# COMPACT_ATOMS: atom_id res chain seq x y z
N MET A 1 -5.03 16.38 13.70
CA MET A 1 -4.50 15.08 13.26
C MET A 1 -5.52 14.00 13.58
N LYS A 2 -5.78 13.08 12.65
CA LYS A 2 -6.57 11.87 12.96
C LYS A 2 -5.76 11.01 13.95
N PRO A 3 -6.42 10.25 14.83
CA PRO A 3 -5.72 9.38 15.77
C PRO A 3 -4.97 8.27 15.03
N SER A 4 -3.67 8.13 15.26
CA SER A 4 -2.79 7.17 14.56
C SER A 4 -3.04 5.71 14.93
N ASN A 5 -3.86 5.43 15.95
CA ASN A 5 -4.20 4.08 16.40
C ASN A 5 -5.45 3.50 15.71
N ARG A 6 -6.00 4.18 14.71
CA ARG A 6 -7.17 3.73 13.94
C ARG A 6 -6.88 3.81 12.45
N LEU A 7 -7.11 2.71 11.76
CA LEU A 7 -7.04 2.60 10.31
C LEU A 7 -8.43 2.27 9.77
N GLU A 8 -8.93 3.09 8.87
CA GLU A 8 -10.19 2.86 8.15
C GLU A 8 -9.84 2.27 6.78
N ILE A 9 -10.27 1.02 6.55
CA ILE A 9 -9.96 0.27 5.32
C ILE A 9 -11.12 0.44 4.34
N ASP A 10 -10.92 1.26 3.30
CA ASP A 10 -12.00 1.66 2.39
C ASP A 10 -12.38 0.59 1.35
N THR A 11 -11.53 -0.40 1.18
CA THR A 11 -11.71 -1.53 0.24
C THR A 11 -12.49 -2.70 0.82
N LEU A 12 -12.79 -2.69 2.12
CA LEU A 12 -13.52 -3.76 2.80
C LEU A 12 -14.90 -3.25 3.23
N ASP A 13 -15.91 -4.11 3.14
CA ASP A 13 -17.24 -3.89 3.68
C ASP A 13 -17.34 -4.38 5.13
N ASN A 14 -18.56 -4.41 5.66
CA ASN A 14 -18.83 -4.89 7.02
C ASN A 14 -19.02 -6.42 7.09
N GLU A 15 -18.72 -7.16 6.02
CA GLU A 15 -18.85 -8.61 6.01
C GLU A 15 -17.63 -9.30 6.61
N TRP A 16 -17.78 -10.59 6.90
CA TRP A 16 -16.68 -11.39 7.42
C TRP A 16 -15.66 -11.67 6.31
N ARG A 17 -14.37 -11.53 6.64
CA ARG A 17 -13.23 -11.79 5.76
C ARG A 17 -12.15 -12.55 6.54
N ASP A 18 -11.40 -13.39 5.82
CA ASP A 18 -10.21 -14.04 6.34
C ASP A 18 -9.14 -13.02 6.77
N LYS A 19 -8.35 -13.37 7.78
CA LYS A 19 -7.42 -12.44 8.42
C LYS A 19 -6.19 -12.11 7.58
N ASP A 20 -5.81 -13.00 6.68
CA ASP A 20 -4.80 -12.76 5.65
C ASP A 20 -5.24 -11.66 4.68
N SER A 21 -6.47 -11.73 4.18
CA SER A 21 -7.09 -10.69 3.35
C SER A 21 -7.18 -9.37 4.12
N VAL A 22 -7.67 -9.38 5.36
CA VAL A 22 -7.73 -8.16 6.19
C VAL A 22 -6.33 -7.54 6.38
N MET A 23 -5.30 -8.36 6.57
CA MET A 23 -3.91 -7.89 6.69
C MET A 23 -3.42 -7.24 5.39
N LEU A 24 -3.65 -7.87 4.23
CA LEU A 24 -3.33 -7.31 2.91
C LEU A 24 -3.97 -5.93 2.75
N HIS A 25 -5.29 -5.86 2.92
CA HIS A 25 -6.05 -4.61 2.80
C HIS A 25 -5.59 -3.54 3.79
N ALA A 26 -5.27 -3.89 5.04
CA ALA A 26 -4.76 -2.95 6.02
C ALA A 26 -3.40 -2.38 5.63
N CYS A 27 -2.44 -3.23 5.22
CA CYS A 27 -1.11 -2.79 4.83
C CYS A 27 -1.16 -1.86 3.62
N PHE A 28 -1.96 -2.19 2.60
CA PHE A 28 -2.09 -1.34 1.42
C PHE A 28 -2.95 -0.10 1.63
N GLN A 29 -3.87 -0.11 2.60
CA GLN A 29 -4.54 1.12 3.03
C GLN A 29 -3.54 2.12 3.63
N ILE A 30 -2.56 1.66 4.41
CA ILE A 30 -1.49 2.52 4.94
C ILE A 30 -0.70 3.15 3.79
N LEU A 31 -0.28 2.35 2.80
CA LEU A 31 0.41 2.85 1.60
C LEU A 31 -0.42 3.91 0.87
N LYS A 32 -1.69 3.60 0.60
CA LYS A 32 -2.64 4.49 -0.07
C LYS A 32 -2.82 5.81 0.68
N ASP A 33 -2.90 5.75 2.01
CA ASP A 33 -3.02 6.92 2.87
C ASP A 33 -1.75 7.78 2.83
N CYS A 34 -0.55 7.19 2.91
CA CYS A 34 0.71 7.92 2.77
C CYS A 34 0.81 8.62 1.40
N VAL A 35 0.48 7.92 0.31
CA VAL A 35 0.54 8.50 -1.03
C VAL A 35 -0.50 9.62 -1.22
N ASN A 36 -1.76 9.39 -0.85
CA ASN A 36 -2.86 10.30 -1.19
C ASN A 36 -3.09 11.40 -0.14
N LYS A 37 -3.07 11.04 1.15
CA LYS A 37 -3.43 11.96 2.25
C LYS A 37 -2.21 12.75 2.72
N GLU A 38 -1.04 12.11 2.75
CA GLU A 38 0.20 12.74 3.22
C GLU A 38 1.06 13.27 2.06
N ARG A 39 0.64 13.00 0.81
CA ARG A 39 1.32 13.44 -0.42
C ARG A 39 2.78 12.98 -0.48
N LEU A 40 3.07 11.76 -0.04
CA LEU A 40 4.43 11.21 0.07
C LEU A 40 5.29 11.39 -1.20
N LEU A 41 4.69 11.21 -2.39
CA LEU A 41 5.41 11.29 -3.67
C LEU A 41 5.62 12.71 -4.20
N ASP A 42 4.71 13.63 -3.88
CA ASP A 42 4.71 15.03 -4.32
C ASP A 42 5.05 16.02 -3.20
N GLY A 43 5.48 15.48 -2.05
CA GLY A 43 5.68 16.20 -0.81
C GLY A 43 7.09 16.76 -0.66
N TYR A 44 7.55 16.86 0.58
CA TYR A 44 8.85 17.43 0.93
C TYR A 44 10.02 16.44 0.82
N THR A 45 9.75 15.18 0.47
CA THR A 45 10.76 14.13 0.38
C THR A 45 11.59 14.28 -0.89
N ASP A 46 12.90 14.47 -0.73
CA ASP A 46 13.85 14.49 -1.85
C ASP A 46 14.18 13.07 -2.30
N TRP A 47 13.33 12.55 -3.19
CA TRP A 47 13.49 11.23 -3.79
C TRP A 47 14.68 11.13 -4.74
N GLU A 48 15.20 12.25 -5.25
CA GLU A 48 16.29 12.27 -6.23
C GLU A 48 17.67 12.32 -5.56
N SER A 49 17.72 12.46 -4.23
CA SER A 49 18.92 12.57 -3.41
C SER A 49 19.94 11.44 -3.63
N ASP A 50 19.48 10.19 -3.71
CA ASP A 50 20.33 9.03 -3.99
C ASP A 50 19.56 7.90 -4.71
N GLU A 51 20.31 6.90 -5.18
CA GLU A 51 19.75 5.75 -5.89
C GLU A 51 18.78 4.93 -5.02
N LYS A 52 19.04 4.84 -3.72
CA LYS A 52 18.20 4.09 -2.79
C LYS A 52 16.82 4.72 -2.66
N HIS A 53 16.74 6.05 -2.57
CA HIS A 53 15.49 6.80 -2.53
C HIS A 53 14.76 6.73 -3.86
N ARG A 54 15.45 6.90 -5.00
CA ARG A 54 14.81 6.75 -6.32
C ARG A 54 14.21 5.36 -6.53
N ASN A 55 14.93 4.31 -6.15
CA ASN A 55 14.44 2.94 -6.24
C ASN A 55 13.24 2.70 -5.31
N ALA A 56 13.27 3.25 -4.09
CA ALA A 56 12.15 3.17 -3.17
C ALA A 56 10.91 3.92 -3.71
N LYS A 57 11.08 5.09 -4.32
CA LYS A 57 9.98 5.85 -4.95
C LYS A 57 9.30 5.03 -6.04
N ALA A 58 10.10 4.49 -6.97
CA ALA A 58 9.58 3.69 -8.08
C ALA A 58 8.83 2.44 -7.58
N GLU A 59 9.33 1.82 -6.52
CA GLU A 59 8.70 0.66 -5.88
C GLU A 59 7.38 1.02 -5.19
N ILE A 60 7.33 2.16 -4.47
CA ILE A 60 6.12 2.70 -3.87
C ILE A 60 5.06 3.00 -4.94
N GLU A 61 5.46 3.65 -6.04
CA GLU A 61 4.57 3.94 -7.18
C GLU A 61 4.02 2.66 -7.80
N PHE A 62 4.88 1.66 -8.00
CA PHE A 62 4.47 0.35 -8.51
C PHE A 62 3.42 -0.32 -7.60
N LEU A 63 3.72 -0.43 -6.30
CA LEU A 63 2.84 -1.07 -5.33
C LEU A 63 1.51 -0.33 -5.18
N TYR A 64 1.53 1.00 -5.22
CA TYR A 64 0.34 1.83 -5.20
C TYR A 64 -0.54 1.56 -6.43
N HIS A 65 0.04 1.59 -7.63
CA HIS A 65 -0.72 1.33 -8.85
C HIS A 65 -1.26 -0.10 -8.91
N TRP A 66 -0.48 -1.08 -8.46
CA TRP A 66 -0.94 -2.46 -8.33
C TRP A 66 -2.16 -2.53 -7.42
N TRP A 67 -2.12 -1.91 -6.24
CA TRP A 67 -3.24 -1.90 -5.31
C TRP A 67 -4.51 -1.25 -5.86
N ILE A 68 -4.36 -0.11 -6.54
CA ILE A 68 -5.50 0.57 -7.19
C ILE A 68 -6.09 -0.28 -8.31
N SER A 69 -5.28 -1.11 -8.99
CA SER A 69 -5.78 -2.06 -9.98
C SER A 69 -6.46 -3.26 -9.32
N TYR A 70 -5.86 -3.83 -8.27
CA TYR A 70 -6.37 -4.99 -7.53
C TYR A 70 -7.72 -4.70 -6.86
N SER A 71 -7.87 -3.51 -6.27
CA SER A 71 -9.09 -3.10 -5.57
C SER A 71 -10.28 -2.78 -6.47
N LYS A 72 -10.12 -2.84 -7.80
CA LYS A 72 -11.25 -2.73 -8.74
C LYS A 72 -11.96 -4.08 -8.84
N PRO A 73 -13.30 -4.13 -8.80
CA PRO A 73 -14.04 -5.37 -8.97
C PRO A 73 -13.91 -5.86 -10.43
N ALA A 74 -12.89 -6.68 -10.69
CA ALA A 74 -12.84 -7.58 -11.83
C ALA A 74 -13.12 -8.99 -11.31
N GLU A 75 -13.80 -9.80 -12.12
CA GLU A 75 -14.19 -11.18 -11.81
C GLU A 75 -13.08 -11.90 -11.05
N ALA A 76 -13.38 -12.29 -9.80
CA ALA A 76 -12.42 -12.77 -8.83
C ALA A 76 -11.71 -14.01 -9.37
N ASP A 77 -10.43 -13.85 -9.74
CA ASP A 77 -9.58 -14.98 -10.04
C ASP A 77 -9.15 -15.58 -8.69
N PHE A 78 -9.60 -16.81 -8.43
CA PHE A 78 -9.64 -17.41 -7.09
C PHE A 78 -8.27 -17.89 -6.55
N ASP A 79 -7.15 -17.50 -7.17
CA ASP A 79 -5.83 -18.02 -6.77
C ASP A 79 -4.69 -17.00 -6.99
N ASN A 80 -4.75 -15.86 -6.28
CA ASN A 80 -3.68 -14.84 -6.34
C ASN A 80 -2.85 -14.71 -5.06
N TYR A 81 -2.95 -15.68 -4.16
CA TYR A 81 -2.30 -15.65 -2.84
C TYR A 81 -0.77 -15.44 -2.93
N GLU A 82 -0.10 -16.10 -3.88
CA GLU A 82 1.35 -15.95 -4.06
C GLU A 82 1.73 -14.52 -4.45
N LEU A 83 0.99 -13.91 -5.38
CA LEU A 83 1.21 -12.52 -5.79
C LEU A 83 0.92 -11.56 -4.65
N GLU A 84 -0.18 -11.74 -3.93
CA GLU A 84 -0.55 -10.91 -2.78
C GLU A 84 0.54 -10.94 -1.71
N ASN A 85 1.07 -12.13 -1.42
CA ASN A 85 2.19 -12.31 -0.50
C ASN A 85 3.48 -11.66 -1.03
N GLU A 86 3.78 -11.78 -2.33
CA GLU A 86 4.92 -11.08 -2.95
C GLU A 86 4.78 -9.56 -2.77
N MET A 87 3.61 -8.99 -3.06
CA MET A 87 3.36 -7.56 -2.95
C MET A 87 3.45 -7.07 -1.49
N LEU A 88 2.98 -7.86 -0.53
CA LEU A 88 3.16 -7.57 0.90
C LEU A 88 4.63 -7.54 1.31
N VAL A 89 5.42 -8.53 0.89
CA VAL A 89 6.86 -8.58 1.17
C VAL A 89 7.57 -7.35 0.57
N ARG A 90 7.24 -7.00 -0.67
CA ARG A 90 7.77 -5.82 -1.35
C ARG A 90 7.42 -4.54 -0.59
N LEU A 91 6.19 -4.37 -0.13
CA LEU A 91 5.77 -3.24 0.71
C LEU A 91 6.55 -3.18 2.03
N ILE A 92 6.74 -4.31 2.71
CA ILE A 92 7.53 -4.37 3.94
C ILE A 92 8.98 -3.92 3.69
N ASN A 93 9.57 -4.31 2.56
CA ASN A 93 10.94 -3.94 2.21
C ASN A 93 11.13 -2.44 1.95
N VAL A 94 10.08 -1.72 1.55
CA VAL A 94 10.11 -0.26 1.37
C VAL A 94 9.49 0.53 2.52
N ARG A 95 9.02 -0.13 3.58
CA ARG A 95 8.42 0.52 4.76
C ARG A 95 9.30 1.62 5.35
N TRP A 96 10.63 1.46 5.32
CA TRP A 96 11.57 2.45 5.84
C TRP A 96 11.48 3.81 5.13
N ALA A 97 10.92 3.85 3.91
CA ALA A 97 10.72 5.06 3.11
C ALA A 97 9.30 5.66 3.25
N LEU A 98 8.40 5.03 4.01
CA LEU A 98 7.04 5.50 4.27
C LEU A 98 7.00 6.48 5.45
N TRP A 99 7.83 7.52 5.40
CA TRP A 99 7.85 8.59 6.39
C TRP A 99 7.64 9.93 5.68
N THR A 100 6.81 10.79 6.28
CA THR A 100 6.51 12.15 5.82
C THR A 100 6.80 13.15 6.92
#